data_AF-A0A511YFU0-F1
#
_entry.id   AF-A0A511YFU0-F1
#
_cell.length_a   1.000
_cell.length_b   1.000
_cell.length_c   1.000
_cell.angle_alpha   90.00
_cell.angle_beta   90.00
_cell.angle_gamma   90.00
#
_symmetry.space_group_name_H-M   'P 1'
#
loop_
_entity.id
_entity.type
_entity.pdbx_description
1 polymer ?
#
loop_
_entity_poly.entity_id
_entity_poly.type
_entity_poly.pdbx_seq_one_letter_code
_entity_poly.pdbx_strand_id
1 'polypeptide(L)' 'MKKLKFFYEPSEQQYYVLFQSPSKDLLFKVDQVNPTMISRVYENAMFISSHERAKIIEEMEIFAKEQFDKLNDSF' A
#
# COMPACT_ATOMS: atom_id res chain seq x y z
N MET A 1 -14.00 -8.15 6.15
CA MET A 1 -13.36 -7.00 6.84
C MET A 1 -12.15 -6.57 6.04
N LYS A 2 -12.03 -5.28 5.70
CA LYS A 2 -10.87 -4.70 5.01
C LYS A 2 -9.67 -4.65 5.98
N LYS A 3 -8.46 -4.87 5.48
CA LYS A 3 -7.20 -4.73 6.21
C LYS A 3 -6.15 -4.02 5.34
N LEU A 4 -5.41 -3.11 5.95
CA LEU A 4 -4.20 -2.50 5.37
C LEU A 4 -3.00 -2.97 6.18
N LYS A 5 -1.91 -3.31 5.49
CA LYS A 5 -0.65 -3.71 6.11
C LYS A 5 0.50 -2.96 5.45
N PHE A 6 1.39 -2.42 6.27
CA PHE A 6 2.65 -1.83 5.84
C PHE A 6 3.77 -2.70 6.39
N PHE A 7 4.72 -3.08 5.55
CA PHE A 7 5.81 -3.96 5.95
C PHE A 7 7.05 -3.73 5.09
N TYR A 8 8.21 -4.10 5.65
CA TYR A 8 9.49 -4.09 4.97
C TYR A 8 9.86 -5.51 4.55
N GLU A 9 10.28 -5.69 3.30
CA GLU A 9 10.83 -6.95 2.80
C GLU A 9 12.37 -6.85 2.79
N PRO A 10 13.08 -7.53 3.71
CA PRO A 10 14.53 -7.40 3.85
C PRO A 10 15.31 -7.89 2.63
N SER A 11 14.82 -8.91 1.92
CA SER A 11 15.51 -9.46 0.75
C SER A 11 15.56 -8.47 -0.41
N GLU A 12 14.55 -7.60 -0.52
CA GLU A 12 14.46 -6.56 -1.54
C GLU A 12 14.85 -5.17 -1.02
N GLN A 13 15.11 -5.05 0.28
CA GLN A 13 15.31 -3.79 0.99
C GLN A 13 14.22 -2.76 0.69
N GLN A 14 12.95 -3.19 0.65
CA GLN A 14 11.86 -2.42 0.07
C GLN A 14 10.62 -2.43 0.98
N TYR A 15 9.97 -1.27 1.12
CA TYR A 15 8.68 -1.15 1.80
C TYR A 15 7.51 -1.45 0.85
N TYR A 16 6.47 -2.04 1.44
CA TYR A 16 5.27 -2.47 0.76
C TYR A 16 4.02 -2.05 1.52
N VAL A 17 2.95 -1.80 0.77
CA VAL A 17 1.60 -1.64 1.31
C VAL A 17 0.67 -2.65 0.66
N LEU A 18 -0.06 -3.39 1.49
CA LEU A 18 -1.01 -4.41 1.08
C LEU A 18 -2.41 -4.04 1.58
N PHE A 19 -3.35 -3.94 0.64
CA PHE A 19 -4.77 -3.93 0.92
C PHE A 19 -5.34 -5.33 0.74
N GLN A 20 -6.12 -5.78 1.72
CA GLN A 20 -6.84 -7.05 1.67
C GLN A 20 -8.31 -6.84 2.05
N SER A 21 -9.21 -7.33 1.21
CA SER A 21 -10.62 -7.50 1.52
C SER A 21 -11.12 -8.81 0.92
N PRO A 22 -12.35 -9.28 1.23
CA PRO A 22 -12.94 -10.38 0.48
C PRO A 22 -12.83 -10.10 -1.03
N SER A 23 -12.29 -11.08 -1.77
CA SER A 23 -12.04 -11.06 -3.22
C SER A 23 -11.16 -9.93 -3.78
N LYS A 24 -10.41 -9.19 -2.94
CA LYS A 24 -9.53 -8.11 -3.39
C LYS A 24 -8.22 -8.11 -2.59
N ASP A 25 -7.12 -8.36 -3.27
CA ASP A 25 -5.77 -8.21 -2.75
C ASP A 25 -4.97 -7.29 -3.69
N LEU A 26 -4.52 -6.16 -3.15
CA LEU A 26 -3.74 -5.15 -3.88
C LEU A 26 -2.43 -4.94 -3.15
N LEU A 27 -1.30 -5.21 -3.82
CA LEU A 27 0.05 -5.05 -3.28
C LEU A 27 0.82 -4.04 -4.11
N PHE A 28 1.39 -3.05 -3.43
CA PHE A 28 2.20 -2.01 -4.03
C PHE A 28 3.53 -1.85 -3.29
N LYS A 29 4.59 -1.56 -4.06
CA LYS A 29 5.86 -1.04 -3.53
C LYS A 29 5.67 0.42 -3.17
N VAL A 30 6.22 0.84 -2.05
CA VAL A 30 6.19 2.23 -1.56
C VAL A 30 7.53 2.89 -1.89
N ASP A 31 7.52 4.04 -2.56
CA ASP A 31 8.75 4.79 -2.80
C ASP A 31 9.35 5.30 -1.46
N GLN A 32 10.66 5.11 -1.28
CA GLN A 32 11.34 5.42 -0.02
C GLN A 32 11.65 6.91 0.16
N VAL A 33 11.66 7.68 -0.92
CA VAL A 33 11.90 9.12 -0.92
C VAL A 33 10.57 9.87 -0.81
N ASN A 34 9.54 9.39 -1.51
CA ASN A 34 8.19 9.93 -1.49
C ASN A 34 7.14 8.84 -1.21
N PRO A 35 6.80 8.57 0.06
CA PRO A 35 5.92 7.46 0.45
C PRO A 35 4.48 7.50 -0.09
N THR A 36 4.05 8.63 -0.67
CA THR A 36 2.75 8.71 -1.38
C THR A 36 2.83 8.16 -2.79
N MET A 37 4.02 7.96 -3.35
CA MET A 37 4.21 7.31 -4.62
C MET A 37 4.27 5.80 -4.42
N ILE A 38 3.22 5.11 -4.86
CA ILE A 38 3.16 3.65 -4.81
C ILE A 38 3.14 3.06 -6.22
N SER A 39 3.85 1.94 -6.41
CA SER A 39 3.94 1.24 -7.69
C SER A 39 3.37 -0.18 -7.58
N ARG A 40 2.51 -0.53 -8.53
CA ARG A 40 1.76 -1.81 -8.49
C ARG A 40 2.71 -2.99 -8.65
N VAL A 41 2.60 -3.96 -7.75
CA VAL A 41 3.26 -5.26 -7.88
C VAL A 41 2.26 -6.34 -8.25
N TYR A 42 1.16 -6.41 -7.49
CA TYR A 42 0.16 -7.44 -7.68
C TYR A 42 -1.23 -6.88 -7.42
N GLU A 43 -2.20 -7.32 -8.21
CA GLU A 43 -3.58 -6.89 -8.11
C GLU A 43 -4.48 -8.07 -8.49
N ASN A 44 -5.15 -8.62 -7.48
CA ASN A 44 -6.23 -9.58 -7.66
C ASN A 44 -7.52 -8.97 -7.12
N ALA A 45 -8.29 -8.33 -7.99
CA ALA A 45 -9.54 -7.68 -7.65
C ALA A 45 -10.54 -7.87 -8.79
N MET A 46 -11.14 -9.06 -8.86
CA MET A 46 -12.15 -9.37 -9.85
C MET A 46 -13.32 -8.38 -9.68
N PHE A 47 -13.68 -7.67 -10.77
CA PHE A 47 -14.79 -6.72 -10.85
C PHE A 47 -14.64 -5.40 -10.08
N ILE A 48 -13.41 -4.97 -9.75
CA ILE A 48 -13.22 -3.62 -9.20
C ILE A 48 -13.48 -2.54 -10.26
N SER A 49 -14.31 -1.54 -9.93
CA SER A 49 -14.52 -0.38 -10.81
C SER A 49 -13.30 0.55 -10.76
N SER A 50 -13.07 1.33 -11.82
CA SER A 50 -11.97 2.32 -11.84
C SER A 50 -12.06 3.32 -10.69
N HIS A 51 -13.28 3.75 -10.32
CA HIS A 51 -13.51 4.67 -9.20
C HIS A 51 -13.20 4.03 -7.86
N GLU A 52 -13.64 2.79 -7.64
CA GLU A 52 -13.33 2.07 -6.41
C GLU A 52 -11.82 1.80 -6.30
N ARG A 53 -11.18 1.43 -7.40
CA ARG A 53 -9.73 1.24 -7.47
C ARG A 53 -8.97 2.50 -7.09
N ALA A 54 -9.38 3.65 -7.63
CA ALA A 54 -8.76 4.94 -7.32
C ALA A 54 -8.85 5.25 -5.82
N LYS A 55 -10.02 5.04 -5.21
CA LYS A 55 -10.20 5.21 -3.76
C LYS A 55 -9.32 4.29 -2.93
N ILE A 56 -9.22 3.02 -3.30
CA ILE A 56 -8.35 2.07 -2.58
C ILE A 56 -6.88 2.51 -2.67
N ILE A 57 -6.44 2.95 -3.86
CA ILE A 57 -5.07 3.45 -4.05
C ILE A 57 -4.81 4.67 -3.18
N GLU A 58 -5.70 5.67 -3.20
CA GLU A 58 -5.60 6.87 -2.37
C GLU A 58 -5.49 6.51 -0.87
N GLU A 59 -6.33 5.59 -0.39
CA GLU A 59 -6.25 5.10 1.00
C GLU A 59 -4.92 4.39 1.30
N MET A 60 -4.35 3.65 0.35
CA MET A 60 -3.06 2.99 0.49
C MET A 60 -1.91 3.99 0.52
N GLU A 61 -1.95 5.04 -0.29
CA GLU A 61 -0.96 6.12 -0.32
C GLU A 61 -0.94 6.90 1.00
N ILE A 62 -2.11 7.29 1.50
CA ILE A 62 -2.25 7.98 2.80
C ILE A 62 -1.71 7.09 3.92
N PHE A 63 -2.12 5.82 3.95
CA PHE A 63 -1.68 4.90 4.98
C PHE A 63 -0.17 4.65 4.92
N ALA A 64 0.41 4.46 3.73
CA ALA A 64 1.85 4.27 3.57
C ALA A 64 2.62 5.48 4.09
N LYS A 65 2.18 6.70 3.76
CA LYS A 65 2.77 7.93 4.27
C LYS A 65 2.72 7.99 5.80
N GLU A 66 1.55 7.77 6.41
CA GLU A 66 1.42 7.81 7.88
C GLU A 66 2.32 6.80 8.60
N GLN A 67 2.52 5.61 8.02
CA GLN A 67 3.42 4.61 8.61
C GLN A 67 4.89 5.01 8.43
N PHE A 68 5.25 5.57 7.28
CA PHE A 68 6.60 6.06 7.02
C PHE A 68 6.96 7.24 7.93
N ASP A 69 6.04 8.19 8.10
CA ASP A 69 6.21 9.34 9.00
C ASP A 69 6.44 8.86 10.45
N LYS A 70 5.67 7.87 10.92
CA LYS A 70 5.88 7.26 12.26
C LYS A 70 7.26 6.62 12.41
N LEU A 71 7.79 6.00 11.36
CA LEU A 71 9.15 5.44 11.38
C LEU A 71 10.18 6.56 11.51
N ASN A 72 10.01 7.66 10.79
CA ASN A 72 10.92 8.81 10.86
C ASN A 72 10.85 9.55 12.20
N ASP A 73 9.65 9.69 12.78
CA ASP A 73 9.46 10.35 14.09
C ASP A 73 9.92 9.47 15.27
N SER A 74 10.14 8.17 15.05
CA SER A 74 10.62 7.23 16.08
C SER A 74 12.16 7.15 16.16
N PHE A 75 12.87 7.97 15.38
CA PHE A 75 14.34 8.10 15.35
C PHE A 75 14.77 9.51 15.80
#